data_AF-A0A8J6MPL7-F1
#
_entry.id   AF-A0A8J6MPL7-F1
#
_cell.length_a   1.000
_cell.length_b   1.000
_cell.length_c   1.000
_cell.angle_alpha   90.00
_cell.angle_beta   90.00
_cell.angle_gamma   90.00
#
_symmetry.space_group_name_H-M   'P 1'
#
loop_
_entity.id
_entity.type
_entity.pdbx_description
1 polymer ?
#
loop_
_entity_poly.entity_id
_entity_poly.type
_entity_poly.pdbx_seq_one_letter_code
_entity_poly.pdbx_strand_id
1 'polypeptide(L)' 'MNINDVIQSLAAVRAQKPLVHNITNLVVTNFTANGLYALGASPIMAYAKEEVADIAA' A
#
# COMPACT_ATOMS: atom_id res chain seq x y z
N MET A 1 -16.99 -6.57 -12.22
CA MET A 1 -15.61 -7.09 -12.14
C MET A 1 -15.67 -8.59 -12.30
N ASN A 2 -15.06 -9.13 -13.36
CA ASN A 2 -14.96 -10.57 -13.61
C ASN A 2 -13.61 -11.10 -13.06
N ILE A 3 -13.41 -12.42 -13.11
CA ILE A 3 -12.18 -13.04 -12.57
C ILE A 3 -10.90 -12.58 -13.29
N ASN A 4 -10.98 -12.28 -14.58
CA ASN A 4 -9.84 -11.82 -15.36
C ASN A 4 -9.40 -10.43 -14.90
N ASP A 5 -10.34 -9.54 -14.59
CA ASP A 5 -10.04 -8.20 -14.08
C ASP A 5 -9.21 -8.27 -12.77
N VAL A 6 -9.58 -9.21 -11.87
CA VAL A 6 -8.87 -9.43 -10.60
C VAL A 6 -7.44 -9.95 -10.83
N ILE A 7 -7.28 -10.94 -11.71
CA ILE A 7 -5.98 -11.52 -12.04
C ILE A 7 -5.04 -10.45 -12.61
N GLN A 8 -5.54 -9.64 -13.55
CA GLN A 8 -4.76 -8.57 -14.18
C GLN A 8 -4.37 -7.49 -13.16
N SER A 9 -5.29 -7.10 -12.28
CA SER A 9 -5.02 -6.12 -11.24
C SER A 9 -3.95 -6.59 -10.24
N LEU A 10 -4.05 -7.85 -9.80
CA LEU A 10 -3.05 -8.44 -8.90
C LEU A 10 -1.67 -8.57 -9.57
N ALA A 11 -1.63 -8.97 -10.84
CA ALA A 11 -0.40 -9.01 -11.61
C ALA A 11 0.24 -7.62 -11.74
N ALA A 12 -0.56 -6.59 -12.00
CA ALA A 12 -0.09 -5.21 -12.09
C ALA A 12 0.51 -4.72 -10.76
N VAL A 13 -0.15 -4.97 -9.63
CA VAL A 13 0.38 -4.62 -8.29
C VAL A 13 1.73 -5.28 -8.04
N ARG A 14 1.86 -6.57 -8.32
CA ARG A 14 3.11 -7.31 -8.10
C ARG A 14 4.24 -6.88 -9.03
N ALA A 15 3.90 -6.48 -10.26
CA ALA A 15 4.87 -5.99 -11.24
C ALA A 15 5.38 -4.58 -10.90
N GLN A 16 4.47 -3.67 -10.54
CA GLN A 16 4.79 -2.27 -10.25
C GLN A 16 5.38 -2.08 -8.84
N LYS A 17 5.03 -2.97 -7.89
CA LYS A 17 5.39 -2.87 -6.47
C LYS A 17 5.12 -1.45 -5.92
N PRO A 18 3.86 -0.98 -5.99
CA PRO A 18 3.54 0.41 -5.71
C PRO A 18 3.91 0.79 -4.28
N LEU A 19 4.46 1.98 -4.10
CA LEU A 19 4.62 2.60 -2.79
C LEU A 19 3.25 3.11 -2.34
N VAL A 20 2.78 2.66 -1.17
CA VAL A 20 1.47 3.01 -0.62
C VAL A 20 1.68 3.78 0.68
N HIS A 21 1.42 5.09 0.64
CA HIS A 21 1.41 5.94 1.83
C HIS A 21 0.14 5.71 2.63
N ASN A 22 0.30 5.16 3.83
CA ASN A 22 -0.78 4.81 4.73
C ASN A 22 -0.85 5.80 5.89
N ILE A 23 -1.99 6.50 5.99
CA ILE A 23 -2.38 7.26 7.18
C ILE A 23 -3.53 6.48 7.83
N THR A 24 -3.21 5.60 8.78
CA THR A 24 -4.17 4.68 9.40
C THR A 24 -4.06 4.71 10.92
N ASN A 25 -4.96 4.01 11.60
CA ASN A 25 -4.93 3.89 13.04
C ASN A 25 -3.80 2.94 13.52
N LEU A 26 -3.32 3.17 14.74
CA LEU A 26 -2.24 2.39 15.34
C LEU A 26 -2.59 0.91 15.53
N VAL A 27 -3.88 0.58 15.70
CA VAL A 27 -4.33 -0.80 15.96
C VAL A 27 -4.06 -1.70 14.75
N VAL A 28 -4.22 -1.17 13.53
CA VAL A 28 -4.08 -1.97 12.29
C VAL A 28 -2.78 -1.72 11.54
N THR A 29 -1.93 -0.81 11.99
CA THR A 29 -0.71 -0.41 11.27
C THR A 29 0.13 -1.61 10.80
N ASN A 30 0.39 -2.57 11.70
CA ASN A 30 1.17 -3.77 11.37
C ASN A 30 0.42 -4.72 10.41
N PHE A 31 -0.88 -4.91 10.62
CA PHE A 31 -1.69 -5.78 9.77
C PHE A 31 -1.78 -5.23 8.35
N THR A 32 -2.01 -3.93 8.19
CA THR A 32 -2.03 -3.25 6.89
C THR A 32 -0.69 -3.36 6.19
N ALA A 33 0.43 -3.12 6.89
CA ALA A 33 1.76 -3.26 6.30
C ALA A 33 2.01 -4.69 5.78
N ASN A 34 1.74 -5.70 6.60
CA ASN A 34 1.93 -7.10 6.22
C ASN A 34 1.00 -7.55 5.09
N GLY A 35 -0.25 -7.07 5.07
CA GLY A 35 -1.17 -7.31 3.95
C GLY A 35 -0.66 -6.73 2.63
N LEU A 36 -0.13 -5.51 2.65
CA LEU A 36 0.47 -4.88 1.47
C LEU A 36 1.73 -5.61 1.00
N TYR A 37 2.61 -6.02 1.93
CA TYR A 37 3.76 -6.86 1.60
C TYR A 37 3.34 -8.18 0.94
N ALA A 38 2.33 -8.86 1.48
CA ALA A 38 1.82 -10.12 0.93
C ALA A 38 1.19 -9.94 -0.47
N LEU A 39 0.55 -8.79 -0.73
CA LEU A 39 0.04 -8.43 -2.05
C LEU A 39 1.16 -8.11 -3.04
N GLY A 40 2.36 -7.77 -2.58
CA GLY A 40 3.52 -7.39 -3.39
C GLY A 40 3.72 -5.88 -3.53
N ALA A 41 3.07 -5.08 -2.69
CA ALA A 41 3.24 -3.63 -2.62
C ALA A 41 4.26 -3.23 -1.55
N SER A 42 4.62 -1.94 -1.51
CA SER A 42 5.55 -1.35 -0.56
C SER A 42 4.81 -0.36 0.35
N PRO A 43 4.49 -0.70 1.61
CA PRO A 43 3.85 0.23 2.53
C PRO A 43 4.84 1.27 3.09
N ILE A 44 4.39 2.51 3.25
CA ILE A 44 5.06 3.54 4.07
C ILE A 44 4.06 4.16 5.07
N MET A 45 4.51 4.33 6.31
CA MET A 45 3.72 4.82 7.45
C MET A 45 4.37 6.11 7.97
N ALA A 46 4.15 7.21 7.26
CA ALA A 46 4.71 8.52 7.57
C ALA A 46 3.57 9.43 8.04
N TYR A 47 3.59 9.83 9.31
CA TYR A 47 2.49 10.56 9.96
C TYR A 47 2.89 11.96 10.39
N ALA A 48 4.19 12.27 10.43
CA ALA A 48 4.63 13.58 10.90
C ALA A 48 4.14 14.65 9.93
N LYS A 49 3.63 15.77 10.45
CA LYS A 49 3.08 16.84 9.61
C LYS A 49 4.15 17.43 8.69
N GLU A 50 5.39 17.35 9.13
CA GLU A 50 6.59 17.82 8.48
C GLU A 50 6.98 16.97 7.26
N GLU A 51 6.58 15.69 7.21
CA GLU A 51 6.98 14.75 6.15
C GLU A 51 5.81 14.28 5.26
N VAL A 52 4.55 14.36 5.75
CA VAL A 52 3.39 13.76 5.05
C VAL A 52 3.16 14.35 3.66
N ALA A 53 3.47 15.63 3.45
CA ALA A 53 3.32 16.27 2.15
C ALA A 53 4.38 15.78 1.15
N ASP A 54 5.61 15.57 1.61
CA ASP A 54 6.73 15.11 0.78
C ASP A 54 6.53 13.64 0.36
N ILE A 55 5.95 12.81 1.22
CA ILE A 55 5.66 11.41 0.93
C ILE A 55 4.46 11.23 -0.02
N ALA A 56 3.52 12.18 -0.05
CA ALA A 56 2.32 12.11 -0.88
C ALA A 56 2.48 12.74 -2.29
N ALA A 57 3.64 13.34 -2.56
CA ALA A 57 3.93 14.09 -3.79
C ALA A 57 4.33 13.22 -5.00
#